data_AF-A0A1X7NWI7-F1
#
_entry.id   AF-A0A1X7NWI7-F1
#
_cell.length_a   1.000
_cell.length_b   1.000
_cell.length_c   1.000
_cell.angle_alpha   90.00
_cell.angle_beta   90.00
_cell.angle_gamma   90.00
#
_symmetry.space_group_name_H-M   'P 1'
#
loop_
_entity.id
_entity.type
_entity.pdbx_description
1 polymer ?
#
loop_
_entity_poly.entity_id
_entity_poly.type
_entity_poly.pdbx_seq_one_letter_code
_entity_poly.pdbx_strand_id
1 'polypeptide(L)'
;MAQGQENAARMTRNEPPAALVAYWSERLGGPFDNAEWRPLAGGRTNRLWRVTGAQRDLVVKLFRPEAQTPLFCNDPQAEVRALEALQGIGIAPEFLANGVTEVGPSLVYAHVAGTCWQPGNEVADVARALARLHATPVPTDFGRAPAQAAHLRQQAREMLAQAGAAARAIAALEPDPRGDTALPGKRFLHGDPTAGNTLVSGRAIAFIDWQCPVCGDPVLDLAVFLSPAMQVISGNPPLSRAEEDTFLDAYGDVAIARRYRALAPLLHWRMAAYCLWRAARGESGYAEAAAREVARLRAAR
;
A
#
# COMPACT_ATOMS: atom_id res chain seq x y z
N MET A 1 -19.01 16.87 29.15
CA MET A 1 -18.44 17.94 28.29
C MET A 1 -17.24 17.47 27.45
N ALA A 2 -16.37 16.57 27.94
CA ALA A 2 -15.24 16.02 27.17
C ALA A 2 -15.65 15.21 25.91
N GLN A 3 -16.71 14.40 25.98
CA GLN A 3 -17.15 13.55 24.86
C GLN A 3 -17.79 14.33 23.69
N GLY A 4 -18.34 15.52 23.96
CA GLY A 4 -18.83 16.43 22.92
C GLY A 4 -17.70 17.17 22.21
N GLN A 5 -16.59 17.46 22.91
CA GLN A 5 -15.40 18.07 22.33
C GLN A 5 -14.56 17.06 21.54
N GLU A 6 -14.49 15.79 21.97
CA GLU A 6 -13.88 14.70 21.18
C GLU A 6 -14.67 14.39 19.90
N ASN A 7 -16.02 14.37 19.97
CA ASN A 7 -16.85 14.19 18.79
C ASN A 7 -16.75 15.39 17.83
N ALA A 8 -16.75 16.63 18.34
CA ALA A 8 -16.53 17.83 17.50
C ALA A 8 -15.11 17.87 16.89
N ALA A 9 -14.08 17.47 17.64
CA ALA A 9 -12.69 17.37 17.16
C ALA A 9 -12.49 16.23 16.14
N ARG A 10 -13.32 15.18 16.20
CA ARG A 10 -13.33 14.08 15.24
C ARG A 10 -14.14 14.43 13.98
N MET A 11 -15.22 15.19 14.10
CA MET A 11 -16.01 15.71 12.97
C MET A 11 -15.22 16.74 12.15
N THR A 12 -14.57 17.71 12.81
CA THR A 12 -13.69 18.71 12.15
C THR A 12 -12.46 18.12 11.46
N ARG A 13 -11.94 16.97 11.90
CA ARG A 13 -10.85 16.26 11.20
C ARG A 13 -11.28 15.61 9.89
N ASN A 14 -12.56 15.31 9.74
CA ASN A 14 -13.09 14.60 8.59
C ASN A 14 -13.66 15.54 7.52
N GLU A 15 -13.88 16.81 7.83
CA GLU A 15 -14.29 17.82 6.84
C GLU A 15 -13.09 18.32 6.02
N PRO A 16 -13.25 18.53 4.70
CA PRO A 16 -12.19 19.08 3.88
C PRO A 16 -11.85 20.52 4.31
N PRO A 17 -10.57 20.92 4.38
CA PRO A 17 -10.20 22.31 4.65
C PRO A 17 -10.81 23.26 3.60
N ALA A 18 -11.34 24.41 4.03
CA ALA A 18 -11.96 25.37 3.13
C ALA A 18 -11.02 25.83 1.99
N ALA A 19 -9.73 26.03 2.29
CA ALA A 19 -8.72 26.38 1.28
C ALA A 19 -8.49 25.27 0.25
N LEU A 20 -8.63 23.99 0.64
CA LEU A 20 -8.55 22.86 -0.29
C LEU A 20 -9.75 22.84 -1.23
N VAL A 21 -10.96 23.05 -0.69
CA VAL A 21 -12.19 23.11 -1.48
C VAL A 21 -12.13 24.27 -2.47
N ALA A 22 -11.81 25.48 -1.99
CA ALA A 22 -11.71 26.67 -2.82
C ALA A 22 -10.72 26.50 -3.97
N TYR A 23 -9.53 25.95 -3.70
CA TYR A 23 -8.51 25.69 -4.72
C TYR A 23 -9.02 24.76 -5.84
N TRP A 24 -9.66 23.64 -5.48
CA TRP A 24 -10.13 22.68 -6.47
C TRP A 24 -11.40 23.15 -7.20
N SER A 25 -12.28 23.89 -6.53
CA SER A 25 -13.41 24.57 -7.16
C SER A 25 -12.96 25.62 -8.18
N GLU A 26 -11.96 26.45 -7.86
CA GLU A 26 -11.42 27.43 -8.81
C GLU A 26 -10.75 26.75 -10.01
N ARG A 27 -9.95 25.70 -9.75
CA ARG A 27 -9.13 25.07 -10.79
C ARG A 27 -9.89 24.14 -11.72
N LEU A 28 -10.87 23.39 -11.21
CA LEU A 28 -11.60 22.37 -11.96
C LEU A 28 -13.09 22.69 -12.15
N GLY A 29 -13.62 23.70 -11.44
CA GLY A 29 -15.02 24.16 -11.54
C GLY A 29 -16.03 23.05 -11.28
N GLY A 30 -17.21 23.19 -11.88
CA GLY A 30 -18.15 22.14 -12.27
C GLY A 30 -18.30 20.98 -11.28
N PRO A 31 -17.50 19.89 -11.38
CA PRO A 31 -17.54 18.75 -10.45
C PRO A 31 -17.39 19.09 -8.96
N PHE A 32 -16.91 20.30 -8.63
CA PHE A 32 -16.68 20.78 -7.27
C PHE A 32 -17.67 21.87 -6.83
N ASP A 33 -18.46 22.41 -7.75
CA ASP A 33 -19.45 23.46 -7.45
C ASP A 33 -20.68 22.82 -6.80
N ASN A 34 -20.95 23.17 -5.54
CA ASN A 34 -22.00 22.54 -4.70
C ASN A 34 -21.87 21.03 -4.52
N ALA A 35 -20.67 20.47 -4.74
CA ALA A 35 -20.46 19.04 -4.61
C ALA A 35 -20.42 18.59 -3.14
N GLU A 36 -20.96 17.41 -2.87
CA GLU A 36 -20.86 16.80 -1.55
C GLU A 36 -19.50 16.11 -1.39
N TRP A 37 -18.72 16.54 -0.40
CA TRP A 37 -17.43 15.95 -0.04
C TRP A 37 -17.62 14.97 1.11
N ARG A 38 -17.53 13.67 0.81
CA ARG A 38 -17.66 12.60 1.81
C ARG A 38 -16.28 12.08 2.19
N PRO A 39 -15.89 12.07 3.47
CA PRO A 39 -14.63 11.49 3.89
C PRO A 39 -14.58 10.01 3.52
N LEU A 40 -13.47 9.58 2.91
CA LEU A 40 -13.22 8.16 2.66
C LEU A 40 -12.49 7.55 3.87
N ALA A 41 -13.03 6.45 4.37
CA ALA A 41 -12.33 5.63 5.37
C ALA A 41 -11.12 4.94 4.70
N GLY A 42 -10.00 4.83 5.41
CA GLY A 42 -8.81 4.12 4.93
C GLY A 42 -7.54 4.98 4.81
N GLY A 43 -7.66 6.30 4.76
CA GLY A 43 -6.52 7.23 4.81
C GLY A 43 -5.85 7.28 6.18
N ARG A 44 -5.05 6.26 6.53
CA ARG A 44 -4.24 6.28 7.77
C ARG A 44 -3.12 7.31 7.67
N THR A 45 -2.63 7.51 6.45
CA THR A 45 -1.48 8.37 6.10
C THR A 45 -1.96 9.75 5.63
N ASN A 46 -2.90 9.78 4.70
CA ASN A 46 -3.39 10.99 4.03
C ASN A 46 -4.89 11.19 4.27
N ARG A 47 -5.41 12.39 4.02
CA ARG A 47 -6.85 12.68 4.12
C ARG A 47 -7.47 12.59 2.73
N LEU A 48 -8.57 11.84 2.61
CA LEU A 48 -9.23 11.58 1.34
C LEU A 48 -10.72 11.89 1.43
N TRP A 49 -11.25 12.48 0.36
CA TRP A 49 -12.67 12.73 0.20
C TRP A 49 -13.14 12.25 -1.16
N ARG A 50 -14.28 11.57 -1.18
CA ARG A 50 -15.06 11.33 -2.39
C ARG A 50 -15.91 12.56 -2.66
N VAL A 51 -15.78 13.12 -3.85
CA VAL A 51 -16.56 14.25 -4.33
C VAL A 51 -17.53 13.72 -5.36
N THR A 52 -18.83 13.87 -5.08
CA THR A 52 -19.88 13.38 -5.97
C THR A 52 -19.99 14.33 -7.17
N GLY A 53 -19.66 13.84 -8.36
CA GLY A 53 -19.68 14.65 -9.58
C GLY A 53 -20.86 14.29 -10.49
N ALA A 54 -21.25 15.20 -11.39
CA ALA A 54 -22.40 15.00 -12.28
C ALA A 54 -22.23 13.83 -13.27
N GLN A 55 -21.00 13.56 -13.72
CA GLN A 55 -20.70 12.48 -14.67
C GLN A 55 -19.98 11.29 -14.01
N ARG A 56 -19.10 11.57 -13.05
CA ARG A 56 -18.37 10.58 -12.28
C ARG A 56 -17.96 11.16 -10.95
N ASP A 57 -17.79 10.29 -9.97
CA ASP A 57 -17.24 10.66 -8.69
C ASP A 57 -15.72 10.80 -8.78
N LEU A 58 -15.20 11.73 -7.99
CA LEU A 58 -13.78 12.02 -7.89
C LEU A 58 -13.29 11.70 -6.49
N VAL A 59 -11.98 11.54 -6.35
CA VAL A 59 -11.31 11.49 -5.06
C VAL A 59 -10.32 12.62 -4.99
N VAL A 60 -10.40 13.41 -3.92
CA VAL A 60 -9.41 14.41 -3.56
C VAL A 60 -8.58 13.86 -2.42
N LYS A 61 -7.26 13.82 -2.63
CA LYS A 61 -6.28 13.37 -1.64
C LYS A 61 -5.42 14.54 -1.21
N LEU A 62 -5.37 14.81 0.09
CA LEU A 62 -4.47 15.78 0.72
C LEU A 62 -3.36 15.04 1.46
N PHE A 63 -2.11 15.32 1.08
CA PHE A 63 -0.95 14.63 1.62
C PHE A 63 -0.50 15.18 2.96
N ARG A 64 0.00 14.28 3.81
CA ARG A 64 0.63 14.60 5.10
C ARG A 64 2.07 14.08 5.10
N PRO A 65 3.06 14.93 4.76
CA PRO A 65 4.46 14.50 4.61
C PRO A 65 5.02 13.73 5.82
N GLU A 66 4.56 14.07 7.03
CA GLU A 66 4.97 13.43 8.29
C GLU A 66 4.49 11.98 8.47
N ALA A 67 3.64 11.47 7.57
CA ALA A 67 3.03 10.15 7.71
C ALA A 67 3.82 9.00 7.02
N GLN A 68 4.98 9.29 6.42
CA GLN A 68 5.85 8.25 5.86
C GLN A 68 6.36 7.28 6.93
N THR A 69 6.55 6.02 6.54
CA THR A 69 7.06 4.96 7.41
C THR A 69 8.32 4.32 6.81
N PRO A 70 9.10 3.53 7.58
CA PRO A 70 10.29 2.89 7.04
C PRO A 70 10.05 1.96 5.85
N LEU A 71 8.82 1.42 5.70
CA LEU A 71 8.47 0.46 4.64
C LEU A 71 7.62 1.09 3.52
N PHE A 72 6.76 2.04 3.88
CA PHE A 72 5.85 2.72 2.95
C PHE A 72 6.13 4.22 2.99
N CYS A 73 6.60 4.78 1.87
CA CYS A 73 6.81 6.21 1.74
C CYS A 73 5.48 6.96 1.55
N ASN A 74 5.55 8.28 1.40
CA ASN A 74 4.38 9.10 1.15
C ASN A 74 4.76 10.25 0.21
N ASP A 75 5.04 9.93 -1.06
CA ASP A 75 5.54 10.89 -2.05
C ASP A 75 4.43 11.31 -3.04
N PRO A 76 3.92 12.56 -2.94
CA PRO A 76 2.90 13.07 -3.85
C PRO A 76 3.33 13.09 -5.32
N GLN A 77 4.60 13.36 -5.59
CA GLN A 77 5.11 13.47 -6.95
C GLN A 77 5.32 12.09 -7.57
N ALA A 78 5.71 11.10 -6.76
CA ALA A 78 5.77 9.72 -7.21
C ALA A 78 4.37 9.18 -7.56
N GLU A 79 3.34 9.54 -6.78
CA GLU A 79 1.95 9.18 -7.08
C GLU A 79 1.45 9.78 -8.39
N VAL A 80 1.71 11.06 -8.63
CA VAL A 80 1.35 11.71 -9.90
C VAL A 80 1.99 10.98 -11.08
N ARG A 81 3.30 10.77 -11.04
CA ARG A 81 4.02 10.06 -12.11
C ARG A 81 3.51 8.64 -12.33
N ALA A 82 3.17 7.93 -11.25
CA ALA A 82 2.61 6.58 -11.36
C ALA A 82 1.24 6.61 -12.03
N LEU A 83 0.33 7.47 -11.59
CA LEU A 83 -1.01 7.54 -12.16
C LEU A 83 -0.97 8.03 -13.62
N GLU A 84 -0.12 9.00 -13.97
CA GLU A 84 0.10 9.45 -15.35
C GLU A 84 0.61 8.31 -16.24
N ALA A 85 1.61 7.55 -15.78
CA ALA A 85 2.17 6.43 -16.54
C ALA A 85 1.19 5.26 -16.70
N LEU A 86 0.21 5.14 -15.81
CA LEU A 86 -0.78 4.07 -15.81
C LEU A 86 -2.11 4.46 -16.47
N GLN A 87 -2.19 5.67 -17.03
CA GLN A 87 -3.36 6.16 -17.76
C GLN A 87 -3.77 5.19 -18.87
N GLY A 88 -5.06 4.85 -18.91
CA GLY A 88 -5.62 3.95 -19.93
C GLY A 88 -5.27 2.46 -19.77
N ILE A 89 -4.41 2.06 -18.82
CA ILE A 89 -4.04 0.65 -18.60
C ILE A 89 -5.12 -0.13 -17.84
N GLY A 90 -5.98 0.58 -17.10
CA GLY A 90 -7.07 -0.01 -16.32
C GLY A 90 -6.61 -0.79 -15.09
N ILE A 91 -5.46 -0.41 -14.51
CA ILE A 91 -4.97 -0.93 -13.21
C ILE A 91 -4.84 0.12 -12.11
N ALA A 92 -5.11 1.39 -12.43
CA ALA A 92 -5.00 2.50 -11.51
C ALA A 92 -6.14 3.49 -11.75
N PRO A 93 -6.47 4.37 -10.77
CA PRO A 93 -7.35 5.49 -10.99
C PRO A 93 -6.90 6.37 -12.15
N GLU A 94 -7.86 6.92 -12.89
CA GLU A 94 -7.57 7.95 -13.88
C GLU A 94 -7.15 9.23 -13.15
N PHE A 95 -5.90 9.66 -13.32
CA PHE A 95 -5.42 10.94 -12.83
C PHE A 95 -6.11 12.11 -13.52
N LEU A 96 -6.48 13.14 -12.76
CA LEU A 96 -7.05 14.38 -13.30
C LEU A 96 -6.08 15.55 -13.13
N ALA A 97 -5.64 15.81 -11.90
CA ALA A 97 -4.79 16.97 -11.61
C ALA A 97 -4.07 16.83 -10.26
N ASN A 98 -2.95 17.53 -10.11
CA ASN A 98 -2.26 17.73 -8.83
C ASN A 98 -1.96 19.21 -8.61
N GLY A 99 -1.87 19.63 -7.34
CA GLY A 99 -1.60 21.01 -6.96
C GLY A 99 -1.09 21.13 -5.53
N VAL A 100 -0.31 22.19 -5.28
CA VAL A 100 0.06 22.57 -3.91
C VAL A 100 -0.93 23.63 -3.45
N THR A 101 -1.66 23.32 -2.40
CA THR A 101 -2.63 24.24 -1.77
C THR A 101 -2.02 24.86 -0.52
N GLU A 102 -2.69 25.85 0.07
CA GLU A 102 -2.27 26.45 1.35
C GLU A 102 -2.15 25.43 2.48
N VAL A 103 -2.90 24.32 2.39
CA VAL A 103 -2.90 23.25 3.40
C VAL A 103 -2.03 22.05 3.01
N GLY A 104 -1.31 22.13 1.89
CA GLY A 104 -0.32 21.14 1.46
C GLY A 104 -0.52 20.59 0.05
N PRO A 105 0.36 19.66 -0.38
CA PRO A 105 0.24 18.97 -1.65
C PRO A 105 -1.05 18.15 -1.71
N SER A 106 -1.73 18.21 -2.84
CA SER A 106 -2.95 17.46 -3.07
C SER A 106 -3.08 17.01 -4.52
N LEU A 107 -3.92 16.02 -4.76
CA LEU A 107 -4.25 15.56 -6.10
C LEU A 107 -5.70 15.10 -6.19
N VAL A 108 -6.17 14.99 -7.44
CA VAL A 108 -7.49 14.55 -7.83
C VAL A 108 -7.37 13.43 -8.85
N TYR A 109 -8.06 12.32 -8.61
CA TYR A 109 -8.25 11.24 -9.56
C TYR A 109 -9.71 10.77 -9.59
N ALA A 110 -10.09 10.02 -10.62
CA ALA A 110 -11.42 9.44 -10.73
C ALA A 110 -11.64 8.37 -9.66
N HIS A 111 -12.80 8.39 -9.00
CA HIS A 111 -13.16 7.33 -8.06
C HIS A 111 -13.34 6.01 -8.80
N VAL A 112 -12.61 4.99 -8.36
CA VAL A 112 -12.71 3.64 -8.92
C VAL A 112 -13.84 2.89 -8.22
N ALA A 113 -14.82 2.42 -8.98
CA ALA A 113 -15.88 1.57 -8.45
C ALA A 113 -15.35 0.16 -8.13
N GLY A 114 -15.77 -0.39 -7.01
CA GLY A 114 -15.39 -1.73 -6.55
C GLY A 114 -15.35 -1.82 -5.04
N THR A 115 -15.06 -3.01 -4.54
CA THR A 115 -14.81 -3.26 -3.12
C THR A 115 -13.36 -3.65 -2.91
N CYS A 116 -12.77 -3.33 -1.75
CA CYS A 116 -11.46 -3.86 -1.39
C CYS A 116 -11.49 -5.39 -1.48
N TRP A 117 -10.37 -5.99 -1.89
CA TRP A 117 -10.22 -7.42 -2.04
C TRP A 117 -10.44 -8.13 -0.69
N GLN A 118 -11.20 -9.21 -0.70
CA GLN A 118 -11.47 -10.06 0.46
C GLN A 118 -11.36 -11.54 0.09
N PRO A 119 -11.12 -12.44 1.06
CA PRO A 119 -11.21 -13.88 0.85
C PRO A 119 -12.57 -14.26 0.25
N GLY A 120 -12.54 -14.99 -0.85
CA GLY A 120 -13.70 -15.24 -1.72
C GLY A 120 -13.61 -14.52 -3.07
N ASN A 121 -12.77 -13.49 -3.19
CA ASN A 121 -12.29 -13.01 -4.48
C ASN A 121 -11.09 -13.84 -4.96
N GLU A 122 -10.90 -13.92 -6.27
CA GLU A 122 -9.86 -14.73 -6.89
C GLU A 122 -8.46 -14.10 -6.67
N VAL A 123 -7.62 -14.73 -5.84
CA VAL A 123 -6.20 -14.32 -5.68
C VAL A 123 -5.44 -14.30 -7.00
N ALA A 124 -5.83 -15.16 -7.93
CA ALA A 124 -5.24 -15.25 -9.27
C ALA A 124 -5.48 -13.98 -10.10
N ASP A 125 -6.60 -13.27 -9.91
CA ASP A 125 -6.87 -12.02 -10.61
C ASP A 125 -5.92 -10.91 -10.12
N VAL A 126 -5.61 -10.87 -8.81
CA VAL A 126 -4.64 -9.92 -8.24
C VAL A 126 -3.23 -10.21 -8.76
N ALA A 127 -2.83 -11.49 -8.78
CA ALA A 127 -1.53 -11.90 -9.31
C ALA A 127 -1.32 -11.48 -10.78
N ARG A 128 -2.34 -11.69 -11.63
CA ARG A 128 -2.31 -11.25 -13.03
C ARG A 128 -2.27 -9.72 -13.18
N ALA A 129 -2.93 -8.99 -12.29
CA ALA A 129 -2.89 -7.53 -12.28
C ALA A 129 -1.51 -6.99 -11.89
N LEU A 130 -0.85 -7.60 -10.89
CA LEU A 130 0.55 -7.29 -10.56
C LEU A 130 1.50 -7.67 -11.70
N ALA A 131 1.31 -8.81 -12.36
CA ALA A 131 2.12 -9.19 -13.51
C ALA A 131 2.01 -8.16 -14.65
N ARG A 132 0.79 -7.67 -14.92
CA ARG A 132 0.54 -6.57 -15.87
C ARG A 132 1.24 -5.28 -15.46
N LEU A 133 1.13 -4.88 -14.19
CA LEU A 133 1.84 -3.72 -13.66
C LEU A 133 3.35 -3.84 -13.88
N HIS A 134 3.93 -4.98 -13.49
CA HIS A 134 5.37 -5.19 -13.56
C HIS A 134 5.87 -5.24 -15.02
N ALA A 135 5.01 -5.58 -15.98
CA ALA A 135 5.32 -5.54 -17.41
C ALA A 135 5.26 -4.11 -18.01
N THR A 136 4.62 -3.15 -17.33
CA THR A 136 4.58 -1.75 -17.77
C THR A 136 5.97 -1.12 -17.70
N PRO A 137 6.34 -0.24 -18.67
CA PRO A 137 7.57 0.54 -18.58
C PRO A 137 7.66 1.32 -17.27
N VAL A 138 8.84 1.30 -16.66
CA VAL A 138 9.11 2.06 -15.45
C VAL A 138 9.22 3.55 -15.82
N PRO A 139 8.48 4.45 -15.16
CA PRO A 139 8.68 5.89 -15.32
C PRO A 139 10.14 6.28 -15.02
N THR A 140 10.63 7.31 -15.72
CA THR A 140 11.94 7.88 -15.38
C THR A 140 11.94 8.38 -13.94
N ASP A 141 13.10 8.36 -13.29
CA ASP A 141 13.31 8.93 -11.95
C ASP A 141 12.66 8.19 -10.77
N PHE A 142 12.10 7.00 -10.99
CA PHE A 142 11.70 6.14 -9.88
C PHE A 142 12.92 5.61 -9.14
N GLY A 143 12.97 5.90 -7.84
CA GLY A 143 13.95 5.33 -6.91
C GLY A 143 13.92 3.81 -6.97
N ARG A 144 15.09 3.17 -6.82
CA ARG A 144 15.18 1.71 -6.81
C ARG A 144 15.02 1.18 -5.40
N ALA A 145 13.98 0.38 -5.16
CA ALA A 145 13.82 -0.33 -3.90
C ALA A 145 14.87 -1.44 -3.77
N PRO A 146 15.63 -1.49 -2.66
CA PRO A 146 16.61 -2.54 -2.44
C PRO A 146 15.89 -3.85 -2.12
N ALA A 147 16.27 -4.92 -2.83
CA ALA A 147 15.72 -6.27 -2.62
C ALA A 147 16.79 -7.32 -2.32
N GLN A 148 18.04 -6.89 -2.11
CA GLN A 148 19.10 -7.80 -1.68
C GLN A 148 18.87 -8.21 -0.23
N ALA A 149 19.14 -9.47 0.08
CA ALA A 149 18.96 -10.00 1.43
C ALA A 149 19.67 -9.19 2.52
N ALA A 150 20.87 -8.65 2.23
CA ALA A 150 21.60 -7.80 3.17
C ALA A 150 20.82 -6.52 3.52
N HIS A 151 20.25 -5.83 2.54
CA HIS A 151 19.46 -4.61 2.77
C HIS A 151 18.15 -4.91 3.49
N LEU A 152 17.44 -5.98 3.08
CA LEU A 152 16.19 -6.40 3.74
C LEU A 152 16.44 -6.74 5.21
N ARG A 153 17.57 -7.41 5.52
CA ARG A 153 17.99 -7.70 6.90
C ARG A 153 18.29 -6.44 7.68
N GLN A 154 19.06 -5.53 7.10
CA GLN A 154 19.46 -4.29 7.74
C GLN A 154 18.24 -3.43 8.11
N GLN A 155 17.30 -3.24 7.16
CA GLN A 155 16.07 -2.49 7.39
C GLN A 155 15.21 -3.11 8.51
N ALA A 156 15.12 -4.44 8.57
CA ALA A 156 14.41 -5.13 9.64
C ALA A 156 15.05 -4.90 11.02
N ARG A 157 16.39 -4.97 11.11
CA ARG A 157 17.14 -4.70 12.35
C ARG A 157 16.94 -3.27 12.84
N GLU A 158 16.95 -2.29 11.94
CA GLU A 158 16.71 -0.88 12.27
C GLU A 158 15.31 -0.65 12.84
N MET A 159 14.29 -1.29 12.27
CA MET A 159 12.92 -1.23 12.78
C MET A 159 12.82 -1.89 14.17
N LEU A 160 13.44 -3.06 14.36
CA LEU A 160 13.47 -3.78 15.64
C LEU A 160 14.17 -2.98 16.73
N ALA A 161 15.28 -2.30 16.42
CA ALA A 161 16.00 -1.46 17.37
C ALA A 161 15.12 -0.32 17.94
N GLN A 162 14.12 0.12 17.17
CA GLN A 162 13.17 1.16 17.56
C GLN A 162 11.83 0.61 18.10
N ALA A 163 11.67 -0.72 18.22
CA ALA A 163 10.41 -1.36 18.61
C ALA A 163 10.37 -1.83 20.09
N GLY A 164 11.41 -1.52 20.87
CA GLY A 164 11.44 -1.76 22.32
C GLY A 164 11.54 -3.24 22.71
N ALA A 165 11.07 -3.59 23.92
CA ALA A 165 11.35 -4.89 24.54
C ALA A 165 10.78 -6.10 23.77
N ALA A 166 9.66 -5.94 23.06
CA ALA A 166 9.03 -6.98 22.24
C ALA A 166 9.89 -7.39 21.03
N ALA A 167 10.82 -6.53 20.59
CA ALA A 167 11.68 -6.77 19.44
C ALA A 167 12.66 -7.93 19.66
N ARG A 168 13.07 -8.21 20.91
CA ARG A 168 14.07 -9.26 21.22
C ARG A 168 13.66 -10.64 20.73
N ALA A 169 12.39 -11.00 20.92
CA ALA A 169 11.87 -12.30 20.50
C ALA A 169 11.84 -12.46 18.97
N ILE A 170 11.54 -11.38 18.24
CA ILE A 170 11.53 -11.39 16.78
C ILE A 170 12.95 -11.32 16.23
N ALA A 171 13.86 -10.55 16.83
CA ALA A 171 15.26 -10.46 16.43
C ALA A 171 15.94 -11.84 16.44
N ALA A 172 15.64 -12.69 17.44
CA ALA A 172 16.15 -14.06 17.53
C ALA A 172 15.64 -15.00 16.40
N LEU A 173 14.65 -14.57 15.62
CA LEU A 173 14.11 -15.32 14.49
C LEU A 173 14.74 -14.91 13.14
N GLU A 174 15.79 -14.09 13.14
CA GLU A 174 16.48 -13.65 11.93
C GLU A 174 16.81 -14.85 11.02
N PRO A 175 16.30 -14.87 9.78
CA PRO A 175 16.56 -15.95 8.86
C PRO A 175 17.86 -15.73 8.10
N ASP A 176 18.51 -16.84 7.74
CA ASP A 176 19.59 -16.84 6.75
C ASP A 176 19.01 -17.36 5.41
N PRO A 177 18.59 -16.46 4.49
CA PRO A 177 17.97 -16.91 3.25
C PRO A 177 18.98 -17.65 2.38
N ARG A 178 18.55 -18.77 1.82
CA ARG A 178 19.38 -19.56 0.90
C ARG A 178 19.47 -18.85 -0.45
N GLY A 179 20.69 -18.41 -0.80
CA GLY A 179 21.09 -18.02 -2.15
C GLY A 179 20.59 -16.65 -2.60
N ASP A 180 21.53 -15.74 -2.87
CA ASP A 180 21.25 -14.53 -3.63
C ASP A 180 21.20 -14.89 -5.12
N THR A 181 20.00 -15.13 -5.64
CA THR A 181 19.84 -15.28 -7.09
C THR A 181 19.97 -13.90 -7.75
N ALA A 182 20.38 -13.85 -9.02
CA ALA A 182 20.50 -12.58 -9.74
C ALA A 182 19.19 -11.78 -9.62
N LEU A 183 19.32 -10.48 -9.31
CA LEU A 183 18.16 -9.59 -9.23
C LEU A 183 17.51 -9.49 -10.62
N PRO A 184 16.17 -9.55 -10.71
CA PRO A 184 15.50 -9.23 -11.96
C PRO A 184 15.81 -7.79 -12.38
N GLY A 185 15.62 -7.52 -13.67
CA GLY A 185 15.66 -6.15 -14.19
C GLY A 185 14.69 -5.23 -13.46
N LYS A 186 14.85 -3.91 -13.62
CA LYS A 186 13.94 -2.92 -13.00
C LYS A 186 12.51 -3.16 -13.49
N ARG A 187 11.56 -3.30 -12.55
CA ARG A 187 10.11 -3.42 -12.80
C ARG A 187 9.39 -2.29 -12.07
N PHE A 188 8.26 -1.84 -12.60
CA PHE A 188 7.42 -0.82 -11.97
C PHE A 188 6.65 -1.51 -10.85
N LEU A 189 6.85 -1.08 -9.61
CA LEU A 189 6.17 -1.60 -8.42
C LEU A 189 5.16 -0.59 -7.88
N HIS A 190 4.07 -1.09 -7.32
CA HIS A 190 3.10 -0.31 -6.53
C HIS A 190 3.72 0.14 -5.20
N GLY A 191 4.50 -0.73 -4.56
CA GLY A 191 5.15 -0.49 -3.27
C GLY A 191 4.25 -0.77 -2.05
N ASP A 192 2.93 -0.64 -2.21
CA ASP A 192 1.94 -0.97 -1.16
C ASP A 192 0.67 -1.71 -1.64
N PRO A 193 0.76 -2.81 -2.42
CA PRO A 193 -0.41 -3.50 -2.97
C PRO A 193 -1.08 -4.42 -1.93
N THR A 194 -1.52 -3.85 -0.81
CA THR A 194 -2.30 -4.59 0.20
C THR A 194 -3.69 -4.93 -0.31
N ALA A 195 -4.39 -5.85 0.35
CA ALA A 195 -5.80 -6.13 0.06
C ALA A 195 -6.68 -4.87 0.21
N GLY A 196 -6.39 -4.00 1.20
CA GLY A 196 -7.06 -2.71 1.35
C GLY A 196 -6.87 -1.76 0.17
N ASN A 197 -5.73 -1.85 -0.52
CA ASN A 197 -5.40 -1.03 -1.69
C ASN A 197 -5.70 -1.72 -3.03
N THR A 198 -6.37 -2.88 -3.00
CA THR A 198 -6.73 -3.66 -4.19
C THR A 198 -8.24 -3.66 -4.35
N LEU A 199 -8.77 -2.96 -5.35
CA LEU A 199 -10.19 -2.91 -5.64
C LEU A 199 -10.60 -3.97 -6.66
N VAL A 200 -11.72 -4.62 -6.39
CA VAL A 200 -12.32 -5.67 -7.21
C VAL A 200 -13.65 -5.19 -7.79
N SER A 201 -13.80 -5.32 -9.10
CA SER A 201 -15.06 -5.11 -9.82
C SER A 201 -15.28 -6.25 -10.82
N GLY A 202 -16.07 -7.25 -10.43
CA GLY A 202 -16.11 -8.52 -11.14
C GLY A 202 -14.73 -9.20 -11.12
N ARG A 203 -14.13 -9.41 -12.29
CA ARG A 203 -12.74 -9.92 -12.43
C ARG A 203 -11.70 -8.81 -12.60
N ALA A 204 -12.12 -7.56 -12.74
CA ALA A 204 -11.21 -6.45 -12.91
C ALA A 204 -10.58 -6.08 -11.57
N ILE A 205 -9.26 -5.88 -11.59
CA ILE A 205 -8.47 -5.42 -10.45
C ILE A 205 -7.89 -4.05 -10.78
N ALA A 206 -8.07 -3.11 -9.86
CA ALA A 206 -7.40 -1.82 -9.85
C ALA A 206 -6.71 -1.61 -8.51
N PHE A 207 -5.47 -1.14 -8.55
CA PHE A 207 -4.74 -0.73 -7.35
C PHE A 207 -4.94 0.75 -7.11
N ILE A 208 -5.16 1.12 -5.86
CA ILE A 208 -5.29 2.50 -5.40
C ILE A 208 -4.19 2.83 -4.40
N ASP A 209 -4.08 4.09 -4.02
CA ASP A 209 -3.06 4.57 -3.07
C ASP A 209 -1.62 4.41 -3.59
N TRP A 210 -1.35 5.03 -4.74
CA TRP A 210 -0.05 5.02 -5.42
C TRP A 210 0.97 5.98 -4.77
N GLN A 211 1.02 6.08 -3.45
CA GLN A 211 1.96 6.99 -2.75
C GLN A 211 3.36 6.38 -2.52
N CYS A 212 3.49 5.07 -2.76
CA CYS A 212 4.74 4.30 -2.60
C CYS A 212 5.42 3.76 -3.87
N PRO A 213 5.17 4.27 -5.10
CA PRO A 213 5.65 3.62 -6.30
C PRO A 213 7.15 3.77 -6.41
N VAL A 214 7.78 2.66 -6.78
CA VAL A 214 9.24 2.53 -6.90
C VAL A 214 9.55 1.60 -8.07
N CYS A 215 10.81 1.55 -8.47
CA CYS A 215 11.27 0.51 -9.35
C CYS A 215 12.04 -0.57 -8.57
N GLY A 216 11.96 -1.82 -8.97
CA GLY A 216 12.68 -2.85 -8.24
C GLY A 216 12.34 -4.26 -8.61
N ASP A 217 12.54 -5.13 -7.63
CA ASP A 217 12.26 -6.54 -7.70
C ASP A 217 10.77 -6.80 -7.39
N PRO A 218 10.01 -7.43 -8.30
CA PRO A 218 8.60 -7.78 -8.09
C PRO A 218 8.30 -8.43 -6.76
N VAL A 219 9.22 -9.23 -6.21
CA VAL A 219 9.01 -9.95 -4.95
C VAL A 219 8.60 -9.03 -3.80
N LEU A 220 8.92 -7.74 -3.86
CA LEU A 220 8.51 -6.76 -2.86
C LEU A 220 6.99 -6.52 -2.87
N ASP A 221 6.38 -6.38 -4.04
CA ASP A 221 4.91 -6.25 -4.17
C ASP A 221 4.20 -7.55 -3.84
N LEU A 222 4.73 -8.69 -4.32
CA LEU A 222 4.20 -10.01 -3.98
C LEU A 222 4.20 -10.23 -2.46
N ALA A 223 5.28 -9.83 -1.78
CA ALA A 223 5.40 -9.97 -0.33
C ALA A 223 4.40 -9.13 0.45
N VAL A 224 4.05 -7.93 -0.03
CA VAL A 224 3.05 -7.08 0.62
C VAL A 224 1.66 -7.70 0.51
N PHE A 225 1.26 -8.17 -0.68
CA PHE A 225 -0.05 -8.79 -0.84
C PHE A 225 -0.17 -10.13 -0.08
N LEU A 226 0.86 -10.98 -0.15
CA LEU A 226 0.87 -12.30 0.49
C LEU A 226 1.15 -12.25 2.00
N SER A 227 1.49 -11.09 2.55
CA SER A 227 1.82 -10.93 3.97
C SER A 227 0.63 -11.29 4.88
N PRO A 228 0.79 -12.27 5.80
CA PRO A 228 -0.19 -12.52 6.87
C PRO A 228 -0.55 -11.27 7.67
N ALA A 229 0.44 -10.42 7.97
CA ALA A 229 0.19 -9.17 8.68
C ALA A 229 -0.71 -8.23 7.88
N MET A 230 -0.40 -8.00 6.59
CA MET A 230 -1.14 -7.03 5.77
C MET A 230 -2.56 -7.51 5.45
N GLN A 231 -2.77 -8.83 5.35
CA GLN A 231 -4.13 -9.39 5.27
C GLN A 231 -4.93 -9.07 6.53
N VAL A 232 -4.38 -9.31 7.72
CA VAL A 232 -5.06 -8.98 8.99
C VAL A 232 -5.30 -7.48 9.15
N ILE A 233 -4.34 -6.64 8.79
CA ILE A 233 -4.52 -5.18 8.81
C ILE A 233 -5.63 -4.73 7.85
N SER A 234 -5.82 -5.45 6.75
CA SER A 234 -6.93 -5.23 5.80
C SER A 234 -8.26 -5.85 6.25
N GLY A 235 -8.32 -6.47 7.43
CA GLY A 235 -9.52 -7.12 7.98
C GLY A 235 -9.74 -8.55 7.53
N ASN A 236 -8.76 -9.17 6.87
CA ASN A 236 -8.84 -10.53 6.33
C ASN A 236 -8.07 -11.54 7.22
N PRO A 237 -8.48 -12.82 7.27
CA PRO A 237 -7.56 -13.88 7.69
C PRO A 237 -6.33 -13.95 6.76
N PRO A 238 -5.17 -14.44 7.26
CA PRO A 238 -4.04 -14.77 6.39
C PRO A 238 -4.43 -15.77 5.29
N LEU A 239 -3.84 -15.62 4.11
CA LEU A 239 -4.03 -16.56 3.01
C LEU A 239 -3.51 -17.96 3.38
N SER A 240 -4.22 -18.97 2.91
CA SER A 240 -3.77 -20.36 2.97
C SER A 240 -2.59 -20.61 2.04
N ARG A 241 -1.87 -21.73 2.24
CA ARG A 241 -0.79 -22.13 1.33
C ARG A 241 -1.28 -22.40 -0.09
N ALA A 242 -2.49 -22.95 -0.24
CA ALA A 242 -3.08 -23.21 -1.54
C ALA A 242 -3.40 -21.92 -2.31
N GLU A 243 -3.88 -20.88 -1.61
CA GLU A 243 -4.08 -19.55 -2.20
C GLU A 243 -2.77 -18.88 -2.57
N GLU A 244 -1.72 -19.01 -1.75
CA GLU A 244 -0.38 -18.52 -2.07
C GLU A 244 0.20 -19.21 -3.32
N ASP A 245 0.10 -20.53 -3.41
CA ASP A 245 0.56 -21.27 -4.58
C ASP A 245 -0.24 -20.88 -5.82
N THR A 246 -1.57 -20.75 -5.70
CA THR A 246 -2.45 -20.26 -6.78
C THR A 246 -2.05 -18.86 -7.24
N PHE A 247 -1.74 -17.95 -6.31
CA PHE A 247 -1.28 -16.61 -6.62
C PHE A 247 0.07 -16.62 -7.36
N LEU A 248 1.05 -17.39 -6.85
CA LEU A 248 2.38 -17.47 -7.46
C LEU A 248 2.36 -18.10 -8.85
N ASP A 249 1.52 -19.12 -9.06
CA ASP A 249 1.33 -19.76 -10.36
C ASP A 249 0.62 -18.81 -11.34
N ALA A 250 -0.40 -18.08 -10.88
CA ALA A 250 -1.13 -17.10 -11.69
C ALA A 250 -0.31 -15.85 -12.04
N TYR A 251 0.71 -15.51 -11.25
CA TYR A 251 1.66 -14.45 -11.60
C TYR A 251 2.46 -14.80 -12.86
N GLY A 252 2.68 -16.09 -13.12
CA GLY A 252 3.14 -16.61 -14.42
C GLY A 252 4.65 -16.53 -14.68
N ASP A 253 5.44 -15.94 -13.78
CA ASP A 253 6.91 -15.93 -13.85
C ASP A 253 7.52 -16.85 -12.80
N VAL A 254 7.95 -18.03 -13.24
CA VAL A 254 8.54 -19.08 -12.39
C VAL A 254 9.83 -18.62 -11.70
N ALA A 255 10.61 -17.74 -12.34
CA ALA A 255 11.86 -17.25 -11.75
C ALA A 255 11.57 -16.31 -10.58
N ILE A 256 10.61 -15.40 -10.73
CA ILE A 256 10.14 -14.51 -9.66
C ILE A 256 9.47 -15.31 -8.54
N ALA A 257 8.62 -16.29 -8.85
CA ALA A 257 7.98 -17.13 -7.84
C ALA A 257 9.01 -17.92 -7.01
N ARG A 258 10.03 -18.49 -7.67
CA ARG A 258 11.16 -19.17 -6.98
C ARG A 258 11.94 -18.20 -6.10
N ARG A 259 12.20 -16.99 -6.60
CA ARG A 259 12.90 -15.95 -5.86
C ARG A 259 12.12 -15.48 -4.64
N TYR A 260 10.81 -15.24 -4.79
CA TYR A 260 9.92 -14.94 -3.66
C TYR A 260 10.01 -16.04 -2.60
N ARG A 261 9.85 -17.32 -2.98
CA ARG A 261 9.93 -18.45 -2.04
C ARG A 261 11.27 -18.51 -1.29
N ALA A 262 12.39 -18.21 -1.97
CA ALA A 262 13.72 -18.15 -1.35
C ALA A 262 13.86 -16.98 -0.34
N LEU A 263 13.26 -15.83 -0.63
CA LEU A 263 13.30 -14.64 0.22
C LEU A 263 12.17 -14.57 1.24
N ALA A 264 11.12 -15.40 1.13
CA ALA A 264 9.92 -15.34 1.94
C ALA A 264 10.21 -15.33 3.44
N PRO A 265 11.10 -16.17 4.00
CA PRO A 265 11.46 -16.07 5.42
C PRO A 265 11.99 -14.68 5.79
N LEU A 266 12.84 -14.08 4.96
CA LEU A 266 13.38 -12.75 5.25
C LEU A 266 12.32 -11.65 5.11
N LEU A 267 11.43 -11.77 4.11
CA LEU A 267 10.35 -10.82 3.88
C LEU A 267 9.32 -10.84 5.01
N HIS A 268 8.93 -12.03 5.50
CA HIS A 268 8.06 -12.19 6.67
C HIS A 268 8.70 -11.62 7.94
N TRP A 269 10.01 -11.87 8.15
CA TRP A 269 10.73 -11.31 9.29
C TRP A 269 10.78 -9.78 9.26
N ARG A 270 11.04 -9.20 8.08
CA ARG A 270 11.00 -7.76 7.86
C ARG A 270 9.62 -7.17 8.11
N MET A 271 8.55 -7.85 7.67
CA MET A 271 7.19 -7.40 7.92
C MET A 271 6.81 -7.50 9.40
N ALA A 272 7.23 -8.56 10.11
CA ALA A 272 7.04 -8.67 11.55
C ALA A 272 7.73 -7.53 12.31
N ALA A 273 8.95 -7.19 11.92
CA ALA A 273 9.70 -6.04 12.44
C ALA A 273 8.96 -4.72 12.20
N TYR A 274 8.44 -4.52 11.00
CA TYR A 274 7.62 -3.36 10.65
C TYR A 274 6.37 -3.24 11.53
N CYS A 275 5.64 -4.35 11.70
CA CYS A 275 4.45 -4.36 12.53
C CYS A 275 4.78 -4.06 14.00
N LEU A 276 5.87 -4.58 14.55
CA LEU A 276 6.29 -4.18 15.91
C LEU A 276 6.68 -2.70 16.00
N TRP A 277 7.34 -2.15 14.97
CA TRP A 277 7.68 -0.73 14.90
C TRP A 277 6.43 0.17 14.93
N ARG A 278 5.37 -0.23 14.22
CA ARG A 278 4.04 0.43 14.25
C ARG A 278 3.37 0.28 15.62
N ALA A 279 3.37 -0.94 16.18
CA ALA A 279 2.78 -1.21 17.49
C ALA A 279 3.43 -0.40 18.61
N ALA A 280 4.77 -0.24 18.58
CA ALA A 280 5.52 0.59 19.53
C ALA A 280 5.14 2.08 19.47
N ARG A 281 4.47 2.53 18.40
CA ARG A 281 3.94 3.89 18.21
C ARG A 281 2.45 4.00 18.55
N GLY A 282 1.89 2.98 19.20
CA GLY A 282 0.51 2.99 19.68
C GLY A 282 -0.52 2.60 18.63
N GLU A 283 -0.11 2.06 17.48
CA GLU A 283 -1.05 1.68 16.43
C GLU A 283 -1.67 0.30 16.68
N SER A 284 -3.00 0.30 16.82
CA SER A 284 -3.78 -0.91 17.11
C SER A 284 -3.74 -1.93 15.97
N GLY A 285 -3.86 -3.21 16.32
CA GLY A 285 -3.84 -4.35 15.39
C GLY A 285 -2.44 -4.82 14.97
N TYR A 286 -1.44 -3.94 14.98
CA TYR A 286 -0.10 -4.28 14.49
C TYR A 286 0.66 -5.28 15.36
N ALA A 287 0.43 -5.33 16.67
CA ALA A 287 1.03 -6.35 17.53
C ALA A 287 0.51 -7.76 17.17
N GLU A 288 -0.78 -7.90 16.88
CA GLU A 288 -1.36 -9.16 16.41
C GLU A 288 -0.86 -9.49 15.01
N ALA A 289 -0.81 -8.52 14.11
CA ALA A 289 -0.29 -8.70 12.75
C ALA A 289 1.15 -9.23 12.76
N ALA A 290 2.02 -8.68 13.63
CA ALA A 290 3.38 -9.18 13.83
C ALA A 290 3.41 -10.66 14.25
N ALA A 291 2.49 -11.08 15.13
CA ALA A 291 2.40 -12.47 15.57
C ALA A 291 2.02 -13.43 14.42
N ARG A 292 1.23 -12.97 13.44
CA ARG A 292 0.88 -13.77 12.24
C ARG A 292 2.08 -14.02 11.34
N GLU A 293 2.93 -13.01 11.14
CA GLU A 293 4.20 -13.17 10.42
C GLU A 293 5.13 -14.14 11.15
N VAL A 294 5.25 -14.01 12.48
CA VAL A 294 6.05 -14.92 13.30
C VAL A 294 5.55 -16.37 13.22
N ALA A 295 4.22 -16.58 13.23
CA ALA A 295 3.64 -17.90 13.05
C ALA A 295 4.02 -18.50 11.69
N ARG A 296 3.95 -17.69 10.62
CA ARG A 296 4.35 -18.10 9.27
C ARG A 296 5.83 -18.47 9.19
N LEU A 297 6.71 -17.66 9.78
CA LEU A 297 8.15 -17.92 9.86
C LEU A 297 8.47 -19.26 10.52
N ARG A 298 7.82 -19.54 11.64
CA ARG A 298 8.03 -20.78 12.40
C ARG A 298 7.55 -22.01 11.64
N ALA A 299 6.46 -21.89 10.87
CA ALA A 299 5.93 -22.98 10.05
C ALA A 299 6.76 -23.25 8.77
N ALA A 300 7.76 -22.43 8.47
CA ALA A 300 8.66 -22.60 7.32
C ALA A 300 10.06 -23.14 7.71
N ARG A 301 10.31 -23.32 9.01
CA ARG A 301 11.52 -23.97 9.56
C ARG A 301 11.28 -25.46 9.73
#